data_AF-A0A432WBQ3-F1
#
_entry.id   AF-A0A432WBQ3-F1
#
_cell.length_a   1.000
_cell.length_b   1.000
_cell.length_c   1.000
_cell.angle_alpha   90.00
_cell.angle_beta   90.00
_cell.angle_gamma   90.00
#
_symmetry.space_group_name_H-M   'P 1'
#
loop_
_entity.id
_entity.type
_entity.pdbx_description
1 polymer ?
#
loop_
_entity_poly.entity_id
_entity_poly.type
_entity_poly.pdbx_seq_one_letter_code
_entity_poly.pdbx_strand_id
1 'polypeptide(L)'
;MCFCALIHLLSVIYVACYFHKAFMKYPVKKLLINFGGYTFWGLLFVWGVAALLLKSCESLCYHEVLHTEHSPNGAFSAEIYIGDCGGATTDFYGGVNVTSKNGDEVFERLITFRGRPEETGLEVRWSSDEELVISISDLHKVRTLRPRSKFSSGFNTNYEFRHEAN
;
A
#
# COMPACT_ATOMS: atom_id res chain seq x y z
N MET A 1 -13.13 -9.25 0.27
CA MET A 1 -13.58 -10.66 0.17
C MET A 1 -13.27 -11.17 -1.24
N CYS A 2 -12.12 -11.83 -1.42
CA CYS A 2 -11.77 -12.52 -2.68
C CYS A 2 -12.19 -13.98 -2.55
N PHE A 3 -13.34 -14.31 -3.12
CA PHE A 3 -13.86 -15.68 -3.10
C PHE A 3 -13.30 -16.50 -4.27
N CYS A 4 -12.59 -17.55 -3.89
CA CYS A 4 -12.54 -18.89 -4.48
C CYS A 4 -12.35 -19.06 -5.98
N ALA A 5 -11.09 -19.30 -6.33
CA ALA A 5 -10.73 -20.32 -7.31
C ALA A 5 -11.25 -21.70 -6.86
N LEU A 6 -12.34 -22.18 -7.48
CA LEU A 6 -12.70 -23.61 -7.45
C LEU A 6 -13.63 -23.99 -8.61
N ILE A 7 -13.24 -23.72 -9.86
CA ILE A 7 -13.78 -24.45 -11.02
C ILE A 7 -12.58 -24.85 -11.90
N HIS A 8 -11.80 -25.73 -11.31
CA HIS A 8 -10.85 -26.57 -12.01
C HIS A 8 -11.61 -27.79 -12.56
N LEU A 9 -11.00 -28.40 -13.59
CA LEU A 9 -10.83 -29.85 -13.70
C LEU A 9 -11.76 -30.69 -14.59
N LEU A 10 -12.90 -30.23 -15.12
CA LEU A 10 -13.73 -31.10 -16.00
C LEU A 10 -13.65 -30.82 -17.51
N SER A 11 -13.15 -29.67 -17.95
CA SER A 11 -13.09 -29.35 -19.39
C SER A 11 -11.80 -29.79 -20.10
N VAL A 12 -10.72 -30.04 -19.36
CA VAL A 12 -9.39 -30.32 -19.96
C VAL A 12 -9.24 -31.78 -20.40
N ILE A 13 -9.94 -32.73 -19.75
CA ILE A 13 -9.82 -34.16 -20.07
C ILE A 13 -10.55 -34.50 -21.39
N TYR A 14 -11.61 -33.76 -21.75
CA TYR A 14 -12.42 -34.09 -22.95
C TYR A 14 -11.74 -33.67 -24.26
N VAL A 15 -10.88 -32.64 -24.25
CA VAL A 15 -10.21 -32.14 -25.47
C VAL A 15 -8.99 -33.00 -25.85
N ALA A 16 -8.40 -33.72 -24.89
CA ALA A 16 -7.23 -34.56 -25.15
C ALA A 16 -7.56 -35.82 -25.98
N CYS A 17 -8.80 -36.32 -25.94
CA CYS A 17 -9.13 -37.61 -26.57
C CYS A 17 -9.51 -37.51 -28.06
N TYR A 18 -9.87 -36.32 -28.56
CA TYR A 18 -10.25 -36.13 -29.97
C TYR A 18 -9.06 -35.83 -30.90
N PHE A 19 -7.89 -35.51 -30.35
CA PHE A 19 -6.72 -35.10 -31.13
C PHE A 19 -5.80 -36.25 -31.60
N HIS A 20 -6.12 -37.51 -31.29
CA HIS A 20 -5.23 -38.64 -31.60
C HIS A 20 -5.37 -39.20 -33.03
N LYS A 21 -6.44 -38.88 -33.78
CA LYS A 21 -6.73 -39.56 -35.07
C LYS A 21 -6.44 -38.79 -36.36
N ALA A 22 -6.01 -37.53 -36.30
CA ALA A 22 -5.89 -36.68 -37.50
C ALA A 22 -4.45 -36.24 -37.86
N PHE A 23 -3.42 -36.72 -37.15
CA PHE A 23 -2.05 -36.20 -37.28
C PHE A 23 -1.11 -37.13 -38.07
N MET A 24 -1.44 -37.47 -39.32
CA MET A 24 -0.45 -38.05 -40.23
C MET A 24 -0.57 -37.41 -41.62
N LYS A 25 0.32 -36.42 -41.89
CA LYS A 25 0.85 -35.97 -43.20
C LYS A 25 1.27 -34.47 -43.25
N TYR A 26 1.73 -33.88 -42.15
CA TYR A 26 2.37 -32.55 -42.19
C TYR A 26 3.78 -32.59 -41.59
N PRO A 27 4.75 -31.78 -42.07
CA PRO A 27 6.12 -31.78 -41.55
C PRO A 27 6.08 -31.33 -40.09
N VAL A 28 6.11 -32.32 -39.20
CA VAL A 28 5.86 -32.23 -37.74
C VAL A 28 6.69 -31.11 -37.09
N LYS A 29 7.90 -30.86 -37.61
CA LYS A 29 8.81 -29.81 -37.15
C LYS A 29 8.24 -28.39 -37.30
N LYS A 30 7.57 -28.10 -38.42
CA LYS A 30 7.03 -26.75 -38.70
C LYS A 30 5.77 -26.46 -37.88
N LEU A 31 4.99 -27.50 -37.60
CA LEU A 31 3.77 -27.38 -36.80
C LEU A 31 4.09 -27.22 -35.31
N LEU A 32 5.08 -27.94 -34.77
CA LEU A 32 5.52 -27.77 -33.38
C LEU A 32 6.11 -26.37 -33.11
N ILE A 33 6.94 -25.85 -34.03
CA ILE A 33 7.54 -24.53 -33.90
C ILE A 33 6.48 -23.44 -33.94
N ASN A 34 5.52 -23.54 -34.86
CA ASN A 34 4.43 -22.58 -34.95
C ASN A 34 3.53 -22.65 -33.71
N PHE A 35 3.12 -23.85 -33.30
CA PHE A 35 2.25 -24.01 -32.13
C PHE A 35 2.93 -23.51 -30.85
N GLY A 36 4.17 -23.92 -30.59
CA GLY A 36 4.94 -23.47 -29.42
C GLY A 36 5.18 -21.95 -29.42
N GLY A 37 5.45 -21.36 -30.59
CA GLY A 37 5.58 -19.91 -30.73
C GLY A 37 4.29 -19.17 -30.38
N TYR A 38 3.16 -19.58 -30.95
CA TYR A 38 1.87 -18.94 -30.64
C TYR A 38 1.45 -19.14 -29.17
N THR A 39 1.69 -20.32 -28.60
CA THR A 39 1.42 -20.57 -27.18
C THR A 39 2.31 -19.72 -26.27
N PHE A 40 3.61 -19.60 -26.58
CA PHE A 40 4.54 -18.76 -25.82
C PHE A 40 4.12 -17.29 -25.85
N TRP A 41 3.84 -16.74 -27.03
CA TRP A 41 3.40 -15.35 -27.16
C TRP A 41 2.04 -15.09 -26.52
N GLY A 42 1.12 -16.05 -26.62
CA GLY A 42 -0.19 -15.98 -25.95
C GLY A 42 -0.04 -15.94 -24.43
N LEU A 43 0.77 -16.83 -23.85
CA LEU A 43 1.07 -16.84 -22.41
C LEU A 43 1.77 -15.56 -21.97
N LEU A 44 2.72 -15.05 -22.75
CA LEU A 44 3.43 -13.82 -22.46
C LEU A 44 2.49 -12.61 -22.45
N PHE A 45 1.55 -12.55 -23.40
CA PHE A 45 0.53 -11.50 -23.44
C PHE A 45 -0.40 -11.58 -22.23
N VAL A 46 -0.92 -12.77 -21.89
CA VAL A 46 -1.77 -12.97 -20.71
C VAL A 46 -1.02 -12.59 -19.43
N TRP A 47 0.25 -12.98 -19.31
CA TRP A 47 1.09 -12.62 -18.17
C TRP A 47 1.31 -11.11 -18.09
N GLY A 48 1.58 -10.43 -19.22
CA GLY A 48 1.72 -8.98 -19.28
C GLY A 48 0.45 -8.24 -18.84
N VAL A 49 -0.73 -8.69 -19.31
CA VAL A 49 -2.01 -8.12 -18.88
C VAL A 49 -2.26 -8.36 -17.39
N ALA A 50 -1.98 -9.56 -16.88
CA ALA A 50 -2.10 -9.87 -15.45
C ALA A 50 -1.17 -8.99 -14.59
N ALA A 51 0.07 -8.76 -15.01
CA ALA A 51 1.01 -7.89 -14.31
C ALA A 51 0.54 -6.43 -14.27
N LEU A 52 -0.08 -5.94 -15.35
CA LEU A 52 -0.67 -4.59 -15.39
C LEU A 52 -1.89 -4.48 -14.47
N LEU A 53 -2.74 -5.50 -14.42
CA LEU A 53 -3.89 -5.54 -13.51
C LEU A 53 -3.44 -5.58 -12.05
N LEU A 54 -2.40 -6.36 -11.72
CA LEU A 54 -1.84 -6.41 -10.36
C LEU A 54 -1.20 -5.08 -9.95
N LYS A 55 -0.49 -4.40 -10.87
CA LYS A 55 0.05 -3.06 -10.61
C LYS A 55 -1.02 -2.01 -10.33
N SER A 56 -2.17 -2.10 -10.99
CA SER A 56 -3.30 -1.19 -10.73
C SER A 56 -3.95 -1.43 -9.37
N CYS A 57 -3.76 -2.60 -8.75
CA CYS A 57 -4.25 -2.87 -7.40
C CYS A 57 -3.35 -2.27 -6.31
N GLU A 58 -2.02 -2.17 -6.53
CA GLU A 58 -1.10 -1.54 -5.58
C GLU A 58 -1.36 -0.03 -5.39
N SER A 59 -1.98 0.65 -6.37
CA SER A 59 -2.29 2.08 -6.27
C SER A 59 -3.57 2.39 -5.48
N LEU A 60 -4.33 1.36 -5.07
CA LEU A 60 -5.55 1.49 -4.27
C LEU A 60 -5.25 1.11 -2.81
N CYS A 61 -4.19 1.69 -2.23
CA CYS A 61 -4.01 1.61 -0.79
C CYS A 61 -5.17 2.34 -0.12
N TYR A 62 -5.92 1.61 0.70
CA TYR A 62 -6.99 2.21 1.48
C TYR A 62 -6.36 3.07 2.56
N HIS A 63 -6.82 4.31 2.69
CA HIS A 63 -6.38 5.24 3.72
C HIS A 63 -7.58 5.63 4.58
N GLU A 64 -7.45 5.50 5.89
CA GLU A 64 -8.43 5.97 6.85
C GLU A 64 -7.77 6.93 7.86
N VAL A 65 -8.50 7.99 8.22
CA VAL A 65 -8.11 8.89 9.30
C VAL A 65 -8.70 8.33 10.58
N LEU A 66 -7.84 7.99 11.53
CA LEU A 66 -8.24 7.41 12.81
C LEU A 66 -8.61 8.49 13.82
N HIS A 67 -7.83 9.57 13.84
CA HIS A 67 -7.97 10.61 14.83
C HIS A 67 -7.49 11.96 14.29
N THR A 68 -8.15 13.02 14.72
CA THR A 68 -7.83 14.39 14.35
C THR A 68 -7.72 15.24 15.61
N GLU A 69 -6.58 15.89 15.80
CA GLU A 69 -6.29 16.79 16.91
C GLU A 69 -6.21 18.23 16.40
N HIS A 70 -7.03 19.12 16.94
CA HIS A 70 -7.04 20.53 16.56
C HIS A 70 -6.11 21.34 17.45
N SER A 71 -5.41 22.32 16.87
CA SER A 71 -4.64 23.29 17.65
C SER A 71 -5.57 24.09 18.58
N PRO A 72 -5.09 24.63 19.71
CA PRO A 72 -5.95 25.34 20.67
C PRO A 72 -6.69 26.55 20.06
N ASN A 73 -6.05 27.27 19.14
CA ASN A 73 -6.67 28.34 18.34
C ASN A 73 -7.49 27.86 17.13
N GLY A 74 -7.46 26.56 16.82
CA GLY A 74 -8.11 25.94 15.67
C GLY A 74 -7.51 26.29 14.30
N ALA A 75 -6.32 26.90 14.24
CA ALA A 75 -5.66 27.27 12.99
C ALA A 75 -5.10 26.05 12.23
N PHE A 76 -4.75 24.98 12.95
CA PHE A 76 -4.18 23.76 12.39
C PHE A 76 -4.91 22.51 12.90
N SER A 77 -4.89 21.45 12.10
CA SER A 77 -5.43 20.14 12.46
C SER A 77 -4.40 19.07 12.13
N ALA A 78 -4.04 18.25 13.12
CA ALA A 78 -3.16 17.11 12.96
C ALA A 78 -3.99 15.85 12.77
N GLU A 79 -3.85 15.19 11.63
CA GLU A 79 -4.56 13.97 11.27
C GLU A 79 -3.62 12.77 11.39
N ILE A 80 -4.00 11.81 12.24
CA ILE A 80 -3.37 10.51 12.33
C ILE A 80 -4.11 9.58 11.37
N TYR A 81 -3.38 9.07 10.40
CA TYR A 81 -3.94 8.17 9.40
C TYR A 81 -3.25 6.81 9.43
N ILE A 82 -3.98 5.79 9.00
CA ILE A 82 -3.48 4.47 8.69
C ILE A 82 -3.81 4.13 7.25
N GLY A 83 -2.90 3.43 6.59
CA GLY A 83 -3.06 2.88 5.27
C GLY A 83 -2.90 1.37 5.28
N ASP A 84 -3.71 0.71 4.48
CA ASP A 84 -3.62 -0.72 4.16
C ASP A 84 -3.47 -0.88 2.65
N CYS A 85 -2.31 -1.39 2.23
CA CYS A 85 -2.02 -1.65 0.82
C CYS A 85 -2.39 -3.08 0.37
N GLY A 86 -3.12 -3.86 1.18
CA GLY A 86 -3.83 -5.07 0.76
C GLY A 86 -3.05 -6.03 -0.15
N GLY A 87 -2.21 -6.90 0.44
CA GLY A 87 -1.49 -7.97 -0.25
C GLY A 87 -1.68 -9.34 0.40
N ALA A 88 -0.85 -10.32 0.02
CA ALA A 88 -0.79 -11.63 0.69
C ALA A 88 -0.31 -11.51 2.15
N THR A 89 0.37 -10.41 2.48
CA THR A 89 0.69 -9.95 3.83
C THR A 89 0.03 -8.59 4.01
N THR A 90 -0.79 -8.43 5.05
CA THR A 90 -1.41 -7.14 5.39
C THR A 90 -0.34 -6.22 5.95
N ASP A 91 0.24 -5.37 5.12
CA ASP A 91 1.27 -4.40 5.52
C ASP A 91 0.60 -3.07 5.89
N PHE A 92 0.23 -2.94 7.16
CA PHE A 92 -0.24 -1.67 7.69
C PHE A 92 0.91 -0.65 7.77
N TYR A 93 0.59 0.59 7.44
CA TYR A 93 1.46 1.74 7.69
C TYR A 93 0.62 2.89 8.21
N GLY A 94 1.19 3.76 9.03
CA GLY A 94 0.50 4.96 9.48
C GLY A 94 1.39 6.18 9.40
N GLY A 95 0.81 7.33 9.67
CA GLY A 95 1.53 8.58 9.72
C GLY A 95 0.72 9.72 10.30
N VAL A 96 1.36 10.87 10.37
CA VAL A 96 0.73 12.12 10.81
C VAL A 96 0.86 13.16 9.71
N ASN A 97 -0.28 13.73 9.33
CA ASN A 97 -0.38 14.90 8.45
C ASN A 97 -0.85 16.09 9.28
N VAL A 98 -0.48 17.31 8.89
CA VAL A 98 -1.03 18.53 9.48
C VAL A 98 -1.56 19.41 8.36
N THR A 99 -2.77 19.91 8.55
CA THR A 99 -3.47 20.75 7.58
C THR A 99 -3.90 22.04 8.25
N SER A 100 -3.70 23.19 7.60
CA SER A 100 -4.26 24.45 8.08
C SER A 100 -5.78 24.46 7.90
N LYS A 101 -6.50 25.21 8.74
CA LYS A 101 -7.97 25.30 8.71
C LYS A 101 -8.52 25.69 7.34
N ASN A 102 -7.78 26.52 6.60
CA ASN A 102 -8.17 26.99 5.27
C ASN A 102 -7.79 25.99 4.16
N GLY A 103 -7.02 24.95 4.47
CA GLY A 103 -6.48 24.00 3.50
C GLY A 103 -5.31 24.53 2.65
N ASP A 104 -4.87 25.77 2.91
CA ASP A 104 -3.81 26.44 2.15
C ASP A 104 -2.43 25.79 2.41
N GLU A 105 -2.22 25.24 3.60
CA GLU A 105 -0.96 24.60 4.00
C GLU A 105 -1.24 23.14 4.39
N VAL A 106 -0.66 22.21 3.64
CA VAL A 106 -0.73 20.78 3.92
C VAL A 106 0.69 20.23 4.13
N PHE A 107 0.95 19.79 5.35
CA PHE A 107 2.20 19.17 5.77
C PHE A 107 2.01 17.66 5.83
N GLU A 108 2.16 17.04 4.66
CA GLU A 108 2.04 15.59 4.53
C GLU A 108 3.27 14.86 5.06
N ARG A 109 3.02 13.71 5.70
CA ARG A 109 4.02 12.71 6.10
C ARG A 109 5.09 13.30 7.01
N LEU A 110 4.68 14.04 8.04
CA LEU A 110 5.58 14.55 9.10
C LEU A 110 6.33 13.40 9.77
N ILE A 111 5.60 12.30 9.98
CA ILE A 111 6.14 11.00 10.36
C ILE A 111 5.37 9.90 9.65
N THR A 112 6.07 8.82 9.30
CA THR A 112 5.46 7.56 8.89
C THR A 112 6.05 6.38 9.64
N PHE A 113 5.24 5.37 9.92
CA PHE A 113 5.61 4.17 10.68
C PHE A 113 4.97 2.90 10.11
N ARG A 114 5.51 1.75 10.51
CA ARG A 114 5.00 0.40 10.23
C ARG A 114 4.01 -0.03 11.30
N GLY A 115 2.95 -0.71 10.88
CA GLY A 115 1.93 -1.23 11.79
C GLY A 115 0.82 -0.22 12.10
N ARG A 116 -0.03 -0.58 13.04
CA ARG A 116 -1.13 0.27 13.53
C ARG A 116 -0.59 1.33 14.51
N PRO A 117 -1.19 2.52 14.61
CA PRO A 117 -0.72 3.57 15.53
C PRO A 117 -0.76 3.14 17.00
N GLU A 118 -1.73 2.29 17.37
CA GLU A 118 -1.86 1.72 18.72
C GLU A 118 -0.63 0.88 19.12
N GLU A 119 0.04 0.25 18.16
CA GLU A 119 1.19 -0.63 18.41
C GLU A 119 2.54 0.10 18.42
N THR A 120 2.57 1.38 18.02
CA THR A 120 3.79 2.20 18.00
C THR A 120 3.91 3.08 19.24
N GLY A 121 2.85 3.16 20.05
CA GLY A 121 2.76 4.12 21.16
C GLY A 121 2.77 5.57 20.66
N LEU A 122 2.18 5.81 19.49
CA LEU A 122 2.09 7.16 18.92
C LEU A 122 1.10 8.00 19.73
N GLU A 123 1.59 9.13 20.24
CA GLU A 123 0.75 10.17 20.84
C GLU A 123 1.03 11.50 20.14
N VAL A 124 -0.03 12.20 19.78
CA VAL A 124 0.06 13.49 19.11
C VAL A 124 -0.69 14.50 19.97
N ARG A 125 0.00 15.57 20.38
CA ARG A 125 -0.59 16.61 21.24
C ARG A 125 -0.07 17.98 20.84
N TRP A 126 -0.92 18.99 20.98
CA TRP A 126 -0.53 20.39 20.81
C TRP A 126 0.08 20.94 22.10
N SER A 127 1.31 21.45 22.03
CA SER A 127 1.98 22.17 23.14
C SER A 127 1.55 23.64 23.15
N SER A 128 1.35 24.22 21.97
CA SER A 128 0.85 25.58 21.78
C SER A 128 0.03 25.68 20.49
N ASP A 129 -0.46 26.87 20.17
CA ASP A 129 -1.15 27.22 18.93
C ASP A 129 -0.37 26.84 17.66
N GLU A 130 0.95 26.79 17.75
CA GLU A 130 1.88 26.67 16.64
C GLU A 130 2.87 25.50 16.81
N GLU A 131 2.81 24.78 17.93
CA GLU A 131 3.75 23.72 18.27
C GLU A 131 3.04 22.38 18.47
N LEU A 132 3.33 21.45 17.56
CA LEU A 132 2.87 20.06 17.65
C LEU A 132 3.97 19.18 18.24
N VAL A 133 3.62 18.42 19.28
CA VAL A 133 4.49 17.42 19.90
C VAL A 133 4.02 16.03 19.48
N ILE A 134 4.90 15.31 18.80
CA ILE A 134 4.68 13.92 18.39
C ILE A 134 5.57 13.05 19.26
N SER A 135 4.95 12.18 20.06
CA SER A 135 5.67 11.24 20.90
C SER A 135 5.49 9.80 20.43
N ILE A 136 6.57 9.03 20.46
CA ILE A 136 6.62 7.65 19.95
C ILE A 136 7.38 6.79 20.95
N SER A 137 6.82 5.64 21.30
CA SER A 137 7.48 4.65 22.17
C SER A 137 8.42 3.73 21.39
N ASP A 138 8.00 3.23 20.23
CA ASP A 138 8.77 2.27 19.42
C ASP A 138 9.46 2.93 18.21
N LEU A 139 10.74 3.27 18.38
CA LEU A 139 11.55 3.87 17.33
C LEU A 139 11.81 2.93 16.14
N HIS A 140 11.81 1.61 16.37
CA HIS A 140 12.15 0.62 15.34
C HIS A 140 11.06 0.50 14.27
N LYS A 141 9.83 0.91 14.59
CA LYS A 141 8.71 0.92 13.65
C LYS A 141 8.66 2.18 12.79
N VAL A 142 9.45 3.22 13.11
CA VAL A 142 9.46 4.48 12.36
C VAL A 142 10.17 4.28 11.01
N ARG A 143 9.50 4.67 9.91
CA ARG A 143 10.05 4.59 8.54
C ARG A 143 10.68 5.90 8.10
N THR A 144 9.99 7.00 8.34
CA THR A 144 10.44 8.32 7.89
C THR A 144 10.09 9.34 8.95
N LEU A 145 11.10 10.12 9.33
CA LEU A 145 10.95 11.31 10.15
C LEU A 145 11.39 12.47 9.27
N ARG A 146 10.58 13.53 9.19
CA ARG A 146 10.99 14.80 8.60
C ARG A 146 11.36 15.76 9.72
N PRO A 147 12.61 15.70 10.24
CA PRO A 147 13.01 16.58 11.32
C PRO A 147 12.95 18.03 10.84
N ARG A 148 12.10 18.81 11.50
CA ARG A 148 12.18 20.27 11.56
C ARG A 148 12.30 20.94 10.19
N SER A 149 11.26 20.81 9.39
CA SER A 149 11.08 21.69 8.24
C SER A 149 10.31 22.92 8.72
N LYS A 150 10.80 24.13 8.41
CA LYS A 150 10.01 25.37 8.52
C LYS A 150 8.90 25.26 7.47
N PHE A 151 7.88 24.50 7.84
CA PHE A 151 6.75 24.13 7.00
C PHE A 151 5.95 25.39 6.62
N SER A 152 5.90 26.38 7.52
CA SER A 152 5.59 27.78 7.23
C SER A 152 6.16 28.69 8.33
N SER A 153 6.05 30.01 8.19
CA SER A 153 6.46 30.98 9.21
C SER A 153 5.49 30.96 10.39
N GLY A 154 5.59 29.94 11.26
CA GLY A 154 4.72 29.81 12.43
C GLY A 154 4.25 28.40 12.76
N PHE A 155 4.78 27.34 12.13
CA PHE A 155 4.48 25.97 12.55
C PHE A 155 5.76 25.22 12.92
N ASN A 156 5.81 24.72 14.16
CA ASN A 156 6.91 23.96 14.71
C ASN A 156 6.46 22.54 15.08
N THR A 157 7.33 21.57 14.79
CA THR A 157 7.15 20.17 15.20
C THR A 157 8.27 19.77 16.13
N ASN A 158 7.90 19.15 17.25
CA ASN A 158 8.82 18.58 18.22
C ASN A 158 8.56 17.08 18.35
N TYR A 159 9.64 16.30 18.51
CA TYR A 159 9.60 14.85 18.57
C TYR A 159 10.09 14.38 19.94
N GLU A 160 9.25 13.66 20.68
CA GLU A 160 9.57 13.12 22.00
C GLU A 160 9.64 11.58 21.94
N PHE A 161 10.83 11.02 22.12
CA PHE A 161 10.99 9.57 22.16
C PHE A 161 10.85 9.06 23.59
N ARG A 162 9.80 8.28 23.86
CA ARG A 162 9.58 7.68 25.17
C ARG A 162 10.17 6.28 25.17
N HIS A 163 11.10 6.00 26.08
CA HIS A 163 11.48 4.63 26.35
C HIS A 163 10.46 4.04 27.33
N GLU A 164 9.68 3.06 26.88
CA GLU A 164 9.00 2.18 27.81
C GLU A 164 10.08 1.34 28.50
N ALA A 165 10.44 1.74 29.71
CA ALA A 165 11.25 0.94 30.62
C ALA A 165 10.39 -0.26 31.03
N ASN A 166 10.63 -1.38 30.35
CA ASN A 166 10.07 -2.69 30.68
C ASN A 166 10.58 -3.16 32.04
#